data_AF-A0A2N6ABC7-F1
#
_entry.id   AF-A0A2N6ABC7-F1
#
_cell.length_a   1.000
_cell.length_b   1.000
_cell.length_c   1.000
_cell.angle_alpha   90.00
_cell.angle_beta   90.00
_cell.angle_gamma   90.00
#
_symmetry.space_group_name_H-M   'P 1'
#
loop_
_entity.id
_entity.type
_entity.pdbx_description
1 polymer ?
#
loop_
_entity_poly.entity_id
_entity_poly.type
_entity_poly.pdbx_seq_one_letter_code
_entity_poly.pdbx_strand_id
1 'polypeptide(L)'
;MKKIVTIFLLSLLVIPQVLFAAEFNPNYIISDEEMQNYQSMTRSDIQAFLEEKGGYISNYKTEDWEGTTRKASDIIYRAAKESKINPKYILVKLQKEQSLIEDKDPSQKQLDWATGYAVCDSCSMSDPDIQKHKG
;
A
#
# COMPACT_ATOMS: atom_id res chain seq x y z
N MET A 1 51.73 -5.12 16.88
CA MET A 1 50.66 -4.13 17.11
C MET A 1 49.47 -4.30 16.17
N LYS A 2 49.64 -4.32 14.82
CA LYS A 2 48.52 -4.51 13.87
C LYS A 2 47.67 -5.77 14.12
N LYS A 3 48.27 -6.95 14.34
CA LYS A 3 47.54 -8.20 14.60
C LYS A 3 46.73 -8.22 15.91
N ILE A 4 47.19 -7.49 16.94
CA ILE A 4 46.49 -7.39 18.24
C ILE A 4 45.25 -6.48 18.08
N VAL A 5 45.38 -5.39 17.33
CA VAL A 5 44.25 -4.52 16.97
C VAL A 5 43.21 -5.29 16.14
N THR A 6 43.63 -6.15 15.20
CA THR A 6 42.71 -6.96 14.40
C THR A 6 41.94 -7.99 15.23
N ILE A 7 42.60 -8.64 16.20
CA ILE A 7 41.94 -9.60 17.10
C ILE A 7 40.91 -8.90 18.01
N PHE A 8 41.22 -7.69 18.48
CA PHE A 8 40.31 -6.90 19.31
C PHE A 8 39.09 -6.38 18.52
N LEU A 9 39.28 -6.01 17.24
CA LEU A 9 38.19 -5.63 16.35
C LEU A 9 37.26 -6.82 16.03
N LEU A 10 37.84 -8.01 15.88
CA LEU A 10 37.08 -9.24 15.61
C LEU A 10 36.30 -9.73 16.85
N SER A 11 36.82 -9.52 18.07
CA SER A 11 36.09 -9.87 19.30
C SER A 11 34.88 -8.97 19.58
N LEU A 12 34.87 -7.74 19.07
CA LEU A 12 33.71 -6.84 19.19
C LEU A 12 32.49 -7.33 18.38
N LEU A 13 32.72 -8.12 17.32
CA LEU A 13 31.68 -8.66 16.43
C LEU A 13 30.96 -9.90 17.00
N VAL A 14 31.47 -10.51 18.07
CA VAL A 14 30.92 -11.76 18.65
C VAL A 14 30.20 -11.50 19.98
N ILE A 15 29.97 -10.24 20.35
CA ILE A 15 29.18 -9.89 21.53
C ILE A 15 27.70 -10.14 21.20
N PRO A 16 27.02 -11.08 21.87
CA PRO A 16 25.60 -11.35 21.63
C PRO A 16 24.81 -10.08 21.95
N GLN A 17 24.11 -9.56 20.94
CA GLN A 17 23.21 -8.44 21.12
C GLN A 17 21.98 -8.97 21.88
N VAL A 18 21.75 -8.45 23.09
CA VAL A 18 20.53 -8.74 23.83
C VAL A 18 19.40 -7.98 23.14
N LEU A 19 18.61 -8.68 22.34
CA LEU A 19 17.39 -8.12 21.73
C LEU A 19 16.27 -8.18 22.77
N PHE A 20 15.82 -7.02 23.24
CA PHE A 20 14.60 -6.92 24.01
C PHE A 20 13.41 -7.01 23.06
N ALA A 21 12.44 -7.86 23.39
CA ALA A 21 11.14 -7.83 22.71
C ALA A 21 10.48 -6.46 22.96
N ALA A 22 9.80 -5.94 21.95
CA ALA A 22 8.98 -4.74 22.14
C ALA A 22 7.91 -5.02 23.21
N GLU A 23 7.78 -4.12 24.18
CA GLU A 23 6.70 -4.19 25.17
C GLU A 23 5.36 -3.87 24.48
N PHE A 24 4.32 -4.65 24.77
CA PHE A 24 2.99 -4.40 24.19
C PHE A 24 2.46 -3.05 24.69
N ASN A 25 2.15 -2.15 23.76
CA ASN A 25 1.55 -0.86 24.05
C ASN A 25 0.22 -0.73 23.29
N PRO A 26 -0.95 -0.74 23.97
CA PRO A 26 -2.25 -0.64 23.31
C PRO A 26 -2.49 0.70 22.59
N ASN A 27 -1.69 1.74 22.90
CA ASN A 27 -1.74 3.03 22.22
C ASN A 27 -0.85 3.09 20.97
N TYR A 28 -0.02 2.07 20.74
CA TYR A 28 0.87 1.98 19.59
C TYR A 28 0.32 0.95 18.61
N ILE A 29 -0.59 1.40 17.74
CA ILE A 29 -1.26 0.53 16.75
C ILE A 29 -0.40 0.38 15.49
N ILE A 30 0.03 1.51 14.92
CA ILE A 30 0.90 1.59 13.75
C ILE A 30 1.68 2.91 13.82
N SER A 31 2.96 2.90 13.46
CA SER A 31 3.75 4.13 13.41
C SER A 31 3.50 4.94 12.14
N ASP A 32 3.74 6.25 12.24
CA ASP A 32 3.77 7.13 11.05
C ASP A 32 4.81 6.66 10.04
N GLU A 33 5.96 6.15 10.49
CA GLU A 33 6.99 5.57 9.62
C GLU A 33 6.45 4.38 8.81
N GLU A 34 5.76 3.45 9.46
CA GLU A 34 5.13 2.33 8.77
C GLU A 34 4.01 2.80 7.82
N MET A 35 3.18 3.77 8.23
CA MET A 35 2.12 4.31 7.39
C MET A 35 2.65 5.10 6.18
N GLN A 36 3.79 5.76 6.31
CA GLN A 36 4.38 6.62 5.28
C GLN A 36 5.53 5.96 4.52
N ASN A 37 5.83 4.68 4.76
CA ASN A 37 6.84 3.94 4.01
C ASN A 37 6.39 3.68 2.56
N TYR A 38 6.35 4.72 1.74
CA TYR A 38 5.96 4.71 0.33
C TYR A 38 6.98 3.98 -0.57
N GLN A 39 8.13 3.57 -0.02
CA GLN A 39 9.15 2.78 -0.71
C GLN A 39 9.05 1.29 -0.40
N SER A 40 8.05 0.87 0.39
CA SER A 40 7.90 -0.51 0.87
C SER A 40 7.57 -1.54 -0.22
N MET A 41 7.12 -1.10 -1.40
CA MET A 41 6.84 -1.93 -2.56
C MET A 41 7.19 -1.17 -3.85
N THR A 42 7.78 -1.87 -4.80
CA THR A 42 7.94 -1.40 -6.18
C THR A 42 6.65 -1.61 -6.98
N ARG A 43 6.56 -1.00 -8.18
CA ARG A 43 5.46 -1.26 -9.12
C ARG A 43 5.32 -2.76 -9.43
N SER A 44 6.44 -3.46 -9.59
CA SER A 44 6.46 -4.90 -9.87
C SER A 44 5.96 -5.72 -8.68
N ASP A 45 6.33 -5.34 -7.46
CA ASP A 45 5.84 -6.01 -6.24
C ASP A 45 4.31 -5.88 -6.10
N ILE A 46 3.77 -4.70 -6.42
CA ILE A 46 2.32 -4.47 -6.41
C ILE A 46 1.64 -5.33 -7.47
N GLN A 47 2.17 -5.37 -8.70
CA GLN A 47 1.61 -6.21 -9.75
C GLN A 47 1.65 -7.70 -9.36
N ALA A 48 2.77 -8.19 -8.84
CA ALA A 48 2.92 -9.58 -8.42
C ALA A 48 1.93 -9.94 -7.30
N PHE A 49 1.74 -9.04 -6.32
CA PHE A 49 0.75 -9.22 -5.26
C PHE A 49 -0.68 -9.30 -5.82
N LEU A 50 -1.07 -8.41 -6.74
CA LEU A 50 -2.40 -8.46 -7.34
C LEU A 50 -2.62 -9.74 -8.16
N GLU A 51 -1.59 -10.19 -8.89
CA GLU A 51 -1.62 -11.46 -9.65
C GLU A 51 -1.73 -12.67 -8.73
N GLU A 52 -1.02 -12.69 -7.60
CA GLU A 52 -1.11 -13.74 -6.57
C GLU A 52 -2.53 -13.85 -6.00
N LYS A 53 -3.18 -12.70 -5.77
CA LYS A 53 -4.55 -12.65 -5.24
C LYS A 53 -5.60 -13.03 -6.28
N GLY A 54 -5.31 -12.85 -7.56
CA GLY A 54 -6.14 -13.33 -8.65
C GLY A 54 -7.48 -12.61 -8.80
N GLY A 55 -7.64 -11.44 -8.19
CA GLY A 55 -8.80 -10.56 -8.41
C GLY A 55 -8.75 -9.88 -9.78
N TYR A 56 -9.90 -9.35 -10.20
CA TYR A 56 -10.11 -8.65 -11.47
C TYR A 56 -9.08 -7.53 -11.71
N ILE A 57 -8.76 -6.78 -10.65
CA ILE A 57 -7.89 -5.61 -10.76
C ILE A 57 -6.43 -5.93 -11.13
N SER A 58 -6.01 -7.20 -11.04
CA SER A 58 -4.68 -7.65 -11.49
C SER A 58 -4.43 -7.39 -12.98
N ASN A 59 -5.48 -7.45 -13.79
CA ASN A 59 -5.44 -7.22 -15.23
C ASN A 59 -6.16 -5.93 -15.65
N TYR A 60 -6.87 -5.29 -14.74
CA TYR A 60 -7.62 -4.06 -14.99
C TYR A 60 -6.73 -2.92 -15.45
N LYS A 61 -7.24 -2.17 -16.42
CA LYS A 61 -6.63 -0.93 -16.92
C LYS A 61 -7.69 0.15 -17.03
N THR A 62 -7.33 1.35 -16.58
CA THR A 62 -8.17 2.53 -16.68
C THR A 62 -7.29 3.78 -16.82
N GLU A 63 -7.89 4.90 -17.14
CA GLU A 63 -7.23 6.21 -17.10
C GLU A 63 -6.89 6.60 -15.66
N ASP A 64 -5.70 7.15 -15.44
CA ASP A 64 -5.33 7.80 -14.18
C ASP A 64 -5.73 9.28 -14.16
N TRP A 65 -5.38 10.00 -13.09
CA TRP A 65 -5.66 11.44 -12.96
C TRP A 65 -4.92 12.32 -13.98
N GLU A 66 -3.99 11.77 -14.76
CA GLU A 66 -3.32 12.42 -15.89
C GLU A 66 -3.98 12.07 -17.24
N GLY A 67 -5.07 11.28 -17.25
CA GLY A 67 -5.75 10.81 -18.46
C GLY A 67 -4.97 9.73 -19.21
N THR A 68 -3.99 9.07 -18.59
CA THR A 68 -3.21 8.01 -19.23
C THR A 68 -3.74 6.64 -18.83
N THR A 69 -4.05 5.78 -19.80
CA THR A 69 -4.45 4.40 -19.52
C THR A 69 -3.29 3.59 -18.92
N ARG A 70 -3.48 3.10 -17.70
CA ARG A 70 -2.48 2.36 -16.93
C ARG A 70 -3.09 1.10 -16.30
N LYS A 71 -2.23 0.15 -15.92
CA LYS A 71 -2.65 -0.96 -15.05
C LYS A 71 -2.97 -0.44 -13.66
N ALA A 72 -3.90 -1.08 -12.94
CA ALA A 72 -4.21 -0.75 -11.56
C ALA A 72 -2.96 -0.71 -10.65
N SER A 73 -2.01 -1.63 -10.86
CA SER A 73 -0.73 -1.66 -10.13
C SER A 73 0.12 -0.39 -10.32
N ASP A 74 0.14 0.19 -11.52
CA ASP A 74 0.85 1.44 -11.80
C ASP A 74 0.13 2.63 -11.16
N ILE A 75 -1.20 2.65 -11.19
CA ILE A 75 -2.01 3.69 -10.55
C ILE A 75 -1.77 3.67 -9.03
N ILE A 76 -1.84 2.50 -8.38
CA ILE A 76 -1.57 2.32 -6.95
C ILE A 76 -0.14 2.76 -6.61
N TYR A 77 0.85 2.33 -7.40
CA TYR A 77 2.24 2.73 -7.21
C TYR A 77 2.41 4.25 -7.26
N ARG A 78 1.87 4.89 -8.31
CA ARG A 78 1.98 6.35 -8.49
C ARG A 78 1.28 7.11 -7.37
N ALA A 79 0.09 6.68 -6.95
CA ALA A 79 -0.64 7.31 -5.86
C ALA A 79 0.15 7.22 -4.54
N ALA A 80 0.74 6.05 -4.24
CA ALA A 80 1.62 5.86 -3.09
C ALA A 80 2.82 6.81 -3.11
N LYS A 81 3.50 6.94 -4.27
CA LYS A 81 4.67 7.83 -4.43
C LYS A 81 4.30 9.30 -4.27
N GLU A 82 3.22 9.75 -4.88
CA GLU A 82 2.79 11.14 -4.88
C GLU A 82 2.28 11.59 -3.50
N SER A 83 1.48 10.75 -2.85
CA SER A 83 0.93 11.03 -1.53
C SER A 83 1.86 10.66 -0.37
N LYS A 84 3.01 10.04 -0.65
CA LYS A 84 3.96 9.51 0.36
C LYS A 84 3.29 8.59 1.38
N ILE A 85 2.39 7.74 0.90
CA ILE A 85 1.69 6.73 1.70
C ILE A 85 2.20 5.34 1.34
N ASN A 86 2.28 4.46 2.33
CA ASN A 86 2.68 3.08 2.14
C ASN A 86 1.72 2.37 1.16
N PRO A 87 2.19 1.80 0.03
CA PRO A 87 1.34 1.10 -0.92
C PRO A 87 0.57 -0.08 -0.30
N LYS A 88 1.12 -0.73 0.74
CA LYS A 88 0.42 -1.79 1.50
C LYS A 88 -0.85 -1.28 2.15
N TYR A 89 -0.85 -0.04 2.63
CA TYR A 89 -2.04 0.59 3.22
C TYR A 89 -3.13 0.82 2.16
N ILE A 90 -2.75 1.27 0.96
CA ILE A 90 -3.68 1.45 -0.17
C ILE A 90 -4.30 0.11 -0.55
N LEU A 91 -3.49 -0.95 -0.68
CA LEU A 91 -3.98 -2.31 -0.98
C LEU A 91 -4.99 -2.80 0.08
N VAL A 92 -4.71 -2.57 1.37
CA VAL A 92 -5.65 -2.89 2.46
C VAL A 92 -6.94 -2.09 2.35
N LYS A 93 -6.87 -0.79 2.02
CA LYS A 93 -8.05 0.05 1.81
C LYS A 93 -8.92 -0.48 0.66
N LEU A 94 -8.32 -0.83 -0.48
CA LEU A 94 -9.06 -1.41 -1.62
C LEU A 94 -9.79 -2.69 -1.23
N GLN A 95 -9.15 -3.57 -0.44
CA GLN A 95 -9.79 -4.78 0.05
C GLN A 95 -10.89 -4.48 1.07
N LYS A 96 -10.61 -3.65 2.07
CA LYS A 96 -11.54 -3.36 3.16
C LYS A 96 -12.80 -2.64 2.68
N GLU A 97 -12.65 -1.71 1.74
CA GLU A 97 -13.76 -0.84 1.32
C GLU A 97 -14.62 -1.50 0.23
N GLN A 98 -14.01 -2.21 -0.73
CA GLN A 98 -14.71 -2.71 -1.92
C GLN A 98 -14.36 -4.15 -2.30
N SER A 99 -13.61 -4.89 -1.47
CA SER A 99 -13.14 -6.28 -1.74
C SER A 99 -12.33 -6.47 -3.04
N LEU A 100 -11.82 -5.38 -3.61
CA LEU A 100 -11.29 -5.35 -4.97
C LEU A 100 -10.02 -6.19 -5.19
N ILE A 101 -9.26 -6.51 -4.13
CA ILE A 101 -8.00 -7.24 -4.28
C ILE A 101 -8.28 -8.69 -4.71
N GLU A 102 -9.37 -9.29 -4.22
CA GLU A 102 -9.71 -10.70 -4.42
C GLU A 102 -10.98 -10.91 -5.25
N ASP A 103 -11.82 -9.88 -5.42
CA ASP A 103 -13.04 -9.95 -6.23
C ASP A 103 -12.72 -10.16 -7.72
N LYS A 104 -13.35 -11.17 -8.32
CA LYS A 104 -13.15 -11.57 -9.72
C LYS A 104 -14.12 -10.90 -10.67
N ASP A 105 -15.23 -10.37 -10.16
CA ASP A 105 -16.30 -9.76 -10.97
C ASP A 105 -16.84 -8.50 -10.28
N PRO A 106 -15.99 -7.47 -10.06
CA PRO A 106 -16.41 -6.27 -9.36
C PRO A 106 -17.39 -5.47 -10.21
N SER A 107 -18.41 -4.94 -9.54
CA SER A 107 -19.32 -3.96 -10.14
C SER A 107 -18.60 -2.66 -10.49
N GLN A 108 -19.13 -1.91 -11.46
CA GLN A 108 -18.60 -0.59 -11.80
C GLN A 108 -18.60 0.35 -10.59
N LYS A 109 -19.57 0.23 -9.67
CA LYS A 109 -19.59 0.99 -8.42
C LYS A 109 -18.33 0.76 -7.58
N GLN A 110 -17.89 -0.50 -7.46
CA GLN A 110 -16.68 -0.83 -6.69
C GLN A 110 -15.46 -0.17 -7.31
N LEU A 111 -15.36 -0.14 -8.65
CA LEU A 111 -14.27 0.52 -9.36
C LEU A 111 -14.34 2.05 -9.21
N ASP A 112 -15.51 2.66 -9.46
CA ASP A 112 -15.72 4.10 -9.37
C ASP A 112 -15.42 4.64 -7.96
N TRP A 113 -15.69 3.87 -6.91
CA TRP A 113 -15.56 4.29 -5.51
C TRP A 113 -14.64 3.36 -4.71
N ALA A 114 -13.51 2.98 -5.31
CA ALA A 114 -12.60 1.92 -4.85
C ALA A 114 -12.11 2.06 -3.40
N THR A 115 -11.99 3.28 -2.89
CA THR A 115 -11.55 3.56 -1.50
C THR A 115 -12.63 4.18 -0.61
N GLY A 116 -13.87 4.28 -1.13
CA GLY A 116 -15.02 4.88 -0.44
C GLY A 116 -14.98 6.41 -0.34
N TYR A 117 -14.18 7.08 -1.17
CA TYR A 117 -14.04 8.54 -1.13
C TYR A 117 -15.28 9.27 -1.70
N ALA A 118 -15.55 10.47 -1.21
CA ALA A 118 -16.61 11.41 -1.62
C ALA A 118 -18.08 10.98 -1.46
N VAL A 119 -18.38 9.68 -1.30
CA VAL A 119 -19.76 9.20 -1.08
C VAL A 119 -20.01 9.01 0.42
N CYS A 120 -20.86 9.86 1.01
CA CYS A 120 -21.34 9.63 2.39
C CYS A 120 -22.42 8.54 2.44
N ASP A 121 -22.67 7.97 3.62
CA ASP A 121 -23.62 6.85 3.81
C ASP A 121 -25.04 7.13 3.28
N SER A 122 -25.49 8.39 3.33
CA SER A 122 -26.80 8.82 2.85
C SER A 122 -26.76 9.62 1.53
N CYS A 123 -25.60 9.73 0.88
CA CYS A 123 -25.40 10.55 -0.31
C CYS A 123 -25.75 9.78 -1.60
N SER A 124 -26.21 10.51 -2.62
CA SER A 124 -26.41 9.93 -3.95
C SER A 124 -25.09 9.82 -4.70
N MET A 125 -24.84 8.66 -5.30
CA MET A 125 -23.72 8.46 -6.24
C MET A 125 -23.88 9.20 -7.56
N SER A 126 -25.05 9.80 -7.81
CA SER A 126 -25.32 10.63 -8.98
C SER A 126 -25.15 12.14 -8.71
N ASP A 127 -24.70 12.53 -7.52
CA ASP A 127 -24.46 13.94 -7.20
C ASP A 127 -23.39 14.52 -8.14
N PRO A 128 -23.70 15.60 -8.90
CA PRO A 128 -22.77 16.21 -9.84
C PRO A 128 -21.41 16.59 -9.23
N ASP A 129 -21.39 17.00 -7.95
CA ASP A 129 -20.19 17.54 -7.30
C ASP A 129 -19.13 16.47 -7.02
N ILE A 130 -19.57 15.21 -6.89
CA ILE A 130 -18.68 14.08 -6.60
C ILE A 130 -18.25 13.32 -7.85
N GLN A 131 -18.89 13.52 -9.01
CA GLN A 131 -18.63 12.71 -10.21
C GLN A 131 -17.17 12.76 -10.67
N LYS A 132 -16.49 13.88 -10.43
CA LYS A 132 -15.06 14.08 -10.72
C LYS A 132 -14.11 13.20 -9.88
N HIS A 133 -14.62 12.58 -8.82
CA HIS A 133 -13.86 11.76 -7.90
C HIS A 133 -13.98 10.25 -8.16
N LYS A 134 -14.72 9.86 -9.20
CA LYS A 134 -14.76 8.47 -9.65
C LYS A 134 -13.41 8.05 -10.20
N GLY A 135 -12.99 6.82 -9.91
CA GLY A 135 -11.81 6.21 -10.53
C GLY A 135 -10.98 5.37 -9.59
#